data_AF-A0A2S8ET08-F1
#
_entry.id   AF-A0A2S8ET08-F1
#
_cell.length_a   1.000
_cell.length_b   1.000
_cell.length_c   1.000
_cell.angle_alpha   90.00
_cell.angle_beta   90.00
_cell.angle_gamma   90.00
#
_symmetry.space_group_name_H-M   'P 1'
#
loop_
_entity.id
_entity.type
_entity.pdbx_description
1 polymer ?
#
loop_
_entity_poly.entity_id
_entity_poly.type
_entity_poly.pdbx_seq_one_letter_code
_entity_poly.pdbx_strand_id
1 'polypeptide(L)'
;MSFTERTPHERGFARIHEQRVRPALDALAAHHRQLLAQRRRRMRVFGGLALVAAGICAAAVMGAFSQVSGLWAPLLIIGAWIVFLVSFPLLLVTWGRPAIGLDDATRRRLMPIVAEQLGLSYAREAPNPPEPAPFHRRGLITRANLGRFEDALTLHTGGAEVTMLRANFANRGNETAADWNGLLLQAELPAPAPATIRIGGDDAWRRADGFAPVTVTPAAAPDVAADAPQAAAEWLPEAFLERVGDLRRRLEPEDTGTWRAGPRRELRAVIEGSCLRLSIRDPAEPPLPMPDPTADPTRIESVLHALIADAALPLDIAAAFGQTTR
;
A
#
# COMPACT_ATOMS: atom_id res chain seq x y z
N MET A 1 6.36 -20.49 14.92
CA MET A 1 5.02 -20.15 15.43
C MET A 1 4.01 -20.64 14.41
N SER A 2 2.96 -21.31 14.86
CA SER A 2 1.84 -21.73 14.01
C SER A 2 0.88 -20.56 13.79
N PHE A 3 0.35 -20.42 12.58
CA PHE A 3 -0.68 -19.45 12.25
C PHE A 3 -2.06 -19.95 12.70
N THR A 4 -2.84 -19.12 13.40
CA THR A 4 -4.15 -19.46 13.93
C THR A 4 -5.26 -18.86 13.08
N GLU A 5 -5.98 -19.68 12.33
CA GLU A 5 -7.07 -19.23 11.45
C GLU A 5 -8.25 -18.65 12.25
N ARG A 6 -8.74 -17.48 11.85
CA ARG A 6 -9.81 -16.70 12.50
C ARG A 6 -11.02 -16.47 11.60
N THR A 7 -10.81 -16.42 10.29
CA THR A 7 -11.85 -16.06 9.32
C THR A 7 -12.08 -17.17 8.28
N PRO A 8 -13.24 -17.20 7.59
CA PRO A 8 -13.50 -18.18 6.54
C PRO A 8 -12.48 -18.16 5.39
N HIS A 9 -11.95 -16.98 5.04
CA HIS A 9 -10.94 -16.82 3.98
C HIS A 9 -9.57 -17.39 4.36
N GLU A 10 -9.30 -17.56 5.66
CA GLU A 10 -8.06 -18.12 6.18
C GLU A 10 -8.08 -19.65 6.25
N ARG A 11 -9.21 -20.29 5.92
CA ARG A 11 -9.37 -21.74 6.07
C ARG A 11 -8.30 -22.52 5.29
N GLY A 12 -7.49 -23.30 5.99
CA GLY A 12 -6.37 -24.07 5.43
C GLY A 12 -5.08 -23.27 5.23
N PHE A 13 -5.06 -21.97 5.51
CA PHE A 13 -3.88 -21.13 5.40
C PHE A 13 -2.80 -21.51 6.41
N ALA A 14 -3.13 -22.10 7.57
CA ALA A 14 -2.13 -22.51 8.56
C ALA A 14 -1.11 -23.51 7.98
N ARG A 15 -1.57 -24.44 7.14
CA ARG A 15 -0.68 -25.39 6.44
C ARG A 15 0.19 -24.68 5.42
N ILE A 16 -0.38 -23.77 4.63
CA ILE A 16 0.35 -22.97 3.64
C ILE A 16 1.37 -22.07 4.32
N HIS A 17 1.02 -21.53 5.50
CA HIS A 17 1.90 -20.71 6.29
C HIS A 17 3.17 -21.46 6.67
N GLU A 18 3.01 -22.66 7.24
CA GLU A 18 4.14 -23.52 7.63
C GLU A 18 5.00 -23.97 6.44
N GLN A 19 4.38 -24.28 5.31
CA GLN A 19 5.06 -24.87 4.15
C GLN A 19 5.69 -23.83 3.22
N ARG A 20 5.09 -22.65 3.07
CA ARG A 20 5.46 -21.65 2.04
C ARG A 20 5.75 -20.28 2.60
N VAL A 21 4.88 -19.74 3.46
CA VAL A 21 5.02 -18.35 3.97
C VAL A 21 6.19 -18.22 4.93
N ARG A 22 6.28 -19.09 5.95
CA ARG A 22 7.36 -19.04 6.94
C ARG A 22 8.74 -19.21 6.29
N PRO A 23 8.98 -20.20 5.42
CA PRO A 23 10.26 -20.29 4.71
C PRO A 23 10.57 -19.06 3.84
N ALA A 24 9.56 -18.48 3.21
CA ALA A 24 9.74 -17.26 2.41
C ALA A 24 10.14 -16.06 3.28
N LEU A 25 9.51 -15.89 4.44
CA LEU A 25 9.84 -14.87 5.43
C LEU A 25 11.23 -15.08 6.03
N ASP A 26 11.59 -16.31 6.40
CA ASP A 26 12.92 -16.65 6.94
C ASP A 26 14.02 -16.32 5.92
N ALA A 27 13.79 -16.63 4.65
CA ALA A 27 14.71 -16.30 3.57
C ALA A 27 14.82 -14.79 3.33
N LEU A 28 13.72 -14.03 3.43
CA LEU A 28 13.73 -12.56 3.36
C LEU A 28 14.47 -11.94 4.56
N ALA A 29 14.24 -12.46 5.77
CA ALA A 29 14.91 -12.03 6.98
C ALA A 29 16.42 -12.32 6.92
N ALA A 30 16.82 -13.50 6.42
CA ALA A 30 18.22 -13.84 6.19
C ALA A 30 18.87 -12.90 5.17
N HIS A 31 18.19 -12.63 4.05
CA HIS A 31 18.68 -11.70 3.04
C HIS A 31 18.84 -10.27 3.60
N HIS A 32 17.85 -9.80 4.36
CA HIS A 32 17.90 -8.49 5.01
C HIS A 32 19.07 -8.40 6.00
N ARG A 33 19.28 -9.43 6.84
CA ARG A 33 20.44 -9.50 7.75
C ARG A 33 21.77 -9.48 7.00
N GLN A 34 21.87 -10.16 5.85
CA GLN A 34 23.07 -10.12 5.01
C GLN A 34 23.32 -8.72 4.44
N LEU A 35 22.29 -8.04 3.93
CA LEU A 35 22.40 -6.66 3.44
C LEU A 35 22.82 -5.70 4.55
N LEU A 36 22.26 -5.83 5.75
CA LEU A 36 22.66 -5.03 6.91
C LEU A 36 24.10 -5.32 7.33
N ALA A 37 24.53 -6.58 7.33
CA ALA A 37 25.91 -6.95 7.63
C ALA A 37 26.89 -6.37 6.59
N GLN A 38 26.55 -6.43 5.29
CA GLN A 38 27.33 -5.82 4.22
C GLN A 38 27.40 -4.29 4.37
N ARG A 39 26.27 -3.63 4.66
CA ARG A 39 26.22 -2.19 4.94
C ARG A 39 27.09 -1.83 6.15
N ARG A 40 26.99 -2.56 7.25
CA ARG A 40 27.84 -2.35 8.45
C ARG A 40 29.32 -2.53 8.15
N ARG A 41 29.70 -3.55 7.38
CA ARG A 41 31.10 -3.77 6.97
C ARG A 41 31.61 -2.61 6.12
N ARG A 42 30.84 -2.16 5.13
CA ARG A 42 31.17 -0.99 4.31
C ARG A 42 31.30 0.28 5.15
N MET A 43 30.36 0.53 6.06
CA MET A 43 30.43 1.69 6.97
C MET A 43 31.67 1.66 7.87
N ARG A 44 32.08 0.49 8.39
CA ARG A 44 33.33 0.38 9.15
C ARG A 44 34.56 0.70 8.31
N VAL A 45 34.60 0.22 7.07
CA VAL A 45 35.72 0.49 6.15
C VAL A 45 35.77 1.98 5.78
N PHE A 46 34.66 2.57 5.36
CA PHE A 46 34.62 4.00 4.99
C PHE A 46 34.79 4.92 6.20
N GLY A 47 34.21 4.59 7.35
CA GLY A 47 34.42 5.34 8.59
C GLY A 47 35.86 5.29 9.07
N GLY A 48 36.52 4.12 8.97
CA GLY A 48 37.95 3.98 9.24
C GLY A 48 38.81 4.81 8.29
N LEU A 49 38.52 4.76 6.98
CA LEU A 49 39.22 5.57 5.98
C LEU A 49 39.04 7.07 6.24
N ALA A 50 37.83 7.50 6.57
CA ALA A 50 37.53 8.89 6.91
C ALA A 50 38.27 9.35 8.17
N LEU A 51 38.37 8.51 9.20
CA LEU A 51 39.17 8.78 10.40
C LEU A 51 40.66 8.93 10.09
N VAL A 52 41.22 8.05 9.25
CA VAL A 52 42.62 8.15 8.81
C VAL A 52 42.84 9.43 8.02
N ALA A 53 41.96 9.75 7.08
CA ALA A 53 42.02 10.99 6.31
C ALA A 53 41.95 12.22 7.22
N ALA A 54 40.99 12.26 8.15
CA ALA A 54 40.87 13.33 9.13
C ALA A 54 42.11 13.47 10.02
N GLY A 55 42.72 12.36 10.44
CA GLY A 55 43.98 12.35 11.18
C GLY A 55 45.14 12.95 10.37
N ILE A 56 45.25 12.60 9.08
CA ILE A 56 46.26 13.18 8.18
C ILE A 56 46.02 14.69 7.98
N CYS A 57 44.77 15.10 7.77
CA CYS A 57 44.40 16.51 7.66
C CYS A 57 44.80 17.29 8.93
N ALA A 58 44.44 16.76 10.10
CA ALA A 58 44.75 17.38 11.38
C ALA A 58 46.27 17.49 11.59
N ALA A 59 47.02 16.42 11.31
CA ALA A 59 48.48 16.43 11.39
C ALA A 59 49.13 17.41 10.40
N ALA A 60 48.60 17.52 9.17
CA ALA A 60 49.09 18.47 8.18
C ALA A 60 48.82 19.93 8.59
N VAL A 61 47.66 20.23 9.17
CA VAL A 61 47.34 21.56 9.71
C VAL A 61 48.25 21.88 10.90
N MET A 62 48.45 20.94 11.82
CA MET A 62 49.33 21.13 12.99
C MET A 62 50.80 21.28 12.59
N GLY A 63 51.27 20.50 11.61
CA GLY A 63 52.64 20.56 11.08
C GLY A 63 52.91 21.80 10.22
N ALA A 64 51.91 22.32 9.52
CA ALA A 64 52.00 23.60 8.82
C ALA A 64 52.23 24.78 9.78
N PHE A 65 51.78 24.68 11.04
CA PHE A 65 52.06 25.67 12.08
C PHE A 65 53.47 25.54 12.70
N SER A 66 54.18 24.42 12.48
CA SER A 66 55.42 24.09 13.21
C SER A 66 56.69 24.00 12.35
N GLN A 67 56.84 24.79 11.28
CA GLN A 67 58.04 24.93 10.39
C GLN A 67 58.03 24.18 9.04
N VAL A 68 56.91 23.63 8.56
CA VAL A 68 56.85 23.11 7.17
C VAL A 68 56.64 24.27 6.18
N SER A 69 57.69 25.04 5.89
CA SER A 69 57.70 26.02 4.80
C SER A 69 58.14 25.35 3.49
N GLY A 70 57.20 25.10 2.58
CA GLY A 70 57.52 24.58 1.24
C GLY A 70 56.30 24.10 0.44
N LEU A 71 56.53 23.79 -0.84
CA LEU A 71 55.53 23.32 -1.83
C LEU A 71 54.69 22.10 -1.41
N TRP A 72 55.09 21.39 -0.34
CA TRP A 72 54.41 20.18 0.14
C TRP A 72 53.12 20.45 0.93
N ALA A 73 53.04 21.59 1.64
CA ALA A 73 51.84 21.96 2.40
C ALA A 73 50.57 22.08 1.52
N PRO A 74 50.57 22.81 0.38
CA PRO A 74 49.39 22.90 -0.47
C PRO A 74 49.03 21.56 -1.12
N LEU A 75 50.00 20.71 -1.47
CA LEU A 75 49.73 19.38 -2.04
C LEU A 75 49.00 18.46 -1.05
N LEU A 76 49.37 18.48 0.23
CA LEU A 76 48.69 17.70 1.27
C LEU A 76 47.28 18.19 1.52
N ILE A 77 47.06 19.51 1.54
CA ILE A 77 45.73 20.11 1.68
C ILE A 77 44.83 19.71 0.49
N ILE A 78 45.35 19.77 -0.73
CA ILE A 78 44.60 19.35 -1.93
C ILE A 78 44.26 17.86 -1.87
N GLY A 79 45.22 16.99 -1.51
CA GLY A 79 44.99 15.55 -1.37
C GLY A 79 43.92 15.23 -0.31
N ALA A 80 43.97 15.91 0.83
CA ALA A 80 42.97 15.84 1.89
C ALA A 80 41.56 16.21 1.40
N TRP A 81 41.43 17.33 0.68
CA TRP A 81 40.15 17.77 0.11
C TRP A 81 39.62 16.81 -0.94
N ILE A 82 40.47 16.23 -1.81
CA ILE A 82 40.05 15.23 -2.79
C ILE A 82 39.50 13.98 -2.08
N VAL A 83 40.20 13.46 -1.07
CA VAL A 83 39.74 12.30 -0.30
C VAL A 83 38.41 12.60 0.41
N PHE A 84 38.28 13.78 1.01
CA PHE A 84 37.05 14.20 1.68
C PHE A 84 35.87 14.32 0.70
N LEU A 85 36.06 15.04 -0.41
CA LEU A 85 35.04 15.28 -1.43
C LEU A 85 34.62 14.02 -2.18
N VAL A 86 35.48 13.00 -2.29
CA VAL A 86 35.13 11.70 -2.88
C VAL A 86 34.44 10.80 -1.84
N SER A 87 34.89 10.82 -0.58
CA SER A 87 34.37 9.92 0.47
C SER A 87 32.97 10.33 0.95
N PHE A 88 32.70 11.62 1.05
CA PHE A 88 31.44 12.14 1.61
C PHE A 88 30.20 11.83 0.75
N PRO A 89 30.19 12.03 -0.59
CA PRO A 89 29.05 11.67 -1.44
C PRO A 89 28.83 10.16 -1.49
N LEU A 90 29.91 9.36 -1.49
CA LEU A 90 29.80 7.91 -1.47
C LEU A 90 29.13 7.41 -0.18
N LEU A 91 29.48 8.02 0.95
CA LEU A 91 28.83 7.75 2.24
C LEU A 91 27.33 8.07 2.17
N LEU A 92 26.96 9.26 1.67
CA LEU A 92 25.56 9.68 1.53
C LEU A 92 24.74 8.75 0.62
N VAL A 93 25.29 8.33 -0.53
CA VAL A 93 24.61 7.41 -1.45
C VAL A 93 24.40 6.03 -0.81
N THR A 94 25.32 5.57 0.03
CA THR A 94 25.17 4.29 0.73
C THR A 94 24.22 4.36 1.93
N TRP A 95 24.05 5.52 2.55
CA TRP A 95 23.11 5.75 3.64
C TRP A 95 21.68 5.99 3.17
N GLY A 96 21.51 6.74 2.08
CA GLY A 96 20.22 7.25 1.62
C GLY A 96 19.36 6.30 0.80
N ARG A 97 19.66 4.99 0.73
CA ARG A 97 18.77 4.02 0.05
C ARG A 97 17.76 3.43 1.05
N PRO A 98 16.54 4.00 1.12
CA PRO A 98 15.50 3.58 2.05
C PRO A 98 15.08 2.12 1.85
N ALA A 99 14.38 1.58 2.85
CA ALA A 99 13.85 0.22 2.94
C ALA A 99 12.82 -0.16 1.85
N ILE A 100 12.67 0.64 0.78
CA ILE A 100 11.73 0.44 -0.33
C ILE A 100 11.91 -0.94 -0.98
N GLY A 101 13.12 -1.50 -0.94
CA GLY A 101 13.39 -2.84 -1.50
C GLY A 101 12.84 -4.00 -0.66
N LEU A 102 12.64 -3.84 0.65
CA LEU A 102 12.19 -4.95 1.50
C LEU A 102 10.69 -5.20 1.31
N ASP A 103 9.88 -4.14 1.31
CA ASP A 103 8.43 -4.24 1.09
C ASP A 103 8.11 -4.86 -0.29
N ASP A 104 8.73 -4.37 -1.36
CA ASP A 104 8.56 -4.93 -2.71
C ASP A 104 8.99 -6.41 -2.79
N ALA A 105 10.12 -6.77 -2.17
CA ALA A 105 10.58 -8.15 -2.12
C ALA A 105 9.62 -9.07 -1.34
N THR A 106 9.05 -8.57 -0.24
CA THR A 106 8.02 -9.28 0.53
C THR A 106 6.75 -9.47 -0.31
N ARG A 107 6.25 -8.43 -0.99
CA ARG A 107 5.07 -8.51 -1.88
C ARG A 107 5.25 -9.57 -2.96
N ARG A 108 6.36 -9.49 -3.71
CA ARG A 108 6.67 -10.43 -4.80
C ARG A 108 6.71 -11.89 -4.34
N ARG A 109 7.00 -12.15 -3.07
CA ARG A 109 7.04 -13.51 -2.52
C ARG A 109 5.71 -13.94 -1.90
N LEU A 110 5.04 -13.06 -1.16
CA LEU A 110 3.87 -13.42 -0.38
C LEU A 110 2.57 -13.28 -1.16
N MET A 111 2.42 -12.22 -1.96
CA MET A 111 1.17 -11.97 -2.69
C MET A 111 0.76 -13.13 -3.60
N PRO A 112 1.66 -13.78 -4.36
CA PRO A 112 1.27 -14.96 -5.14
C PRO A 112 0.72 -16.10 -4.27
N ILE A 113 1.27 -16.31 -3.07
CA ILE A 113 0.84 -17.37 -2.14
C ILE A 113 -0.55 -17.05 -1.59
N VAL A 114 -0.77 -15.80 -1.19
CA VAL A 114 -2.07 -15.33 -0.67
C VAL A 114 -3.13 -15.36 -1.77
N ALA A 115 -2.79 -14.88 -2.98
CA ALA A 115 -3.70 -14.90 -4.11
C ALA A 115 -4.10 -16.32 -4.51
N GLU A 116 -3.14 -17.25 -4.59
CA GLU A 116 -3.41 -18.65 -4.89
C GLU A 116 -4.34 -19.30 -3.87
N GLN A 117 -4.13 -19.04 -2.57
CA GLN A 117 -5.02 -19.51 -1.50
C GLN A 117 -6.46 -19.01 -1.68
N LEU A 118 -6.61 -17.75 -2.12
CA LEU A 118 -7.91 -17.12 -2.33
C LEU A 118 -8.52 -17.45 -3.71
N GLY A 119 -7.84 -18.22 -4.55
CA GLY A 119 -8.28 -18.50 -5.92
C GLY A 119 -8.25 -17.27 -6.84
N LEU A 120 -7.40 -16.30 -6.53
CA LEU A 120 -7.21 -15.05 -7.28
C LEU A 120 -6.00 -15.15 -8.20
N SER A 121 -6.10 -14.48 -9.36
CA SER A 121 -4.94 -14.24 -10.23
C SER A 121 -4.16 -13.04 -9.71
N TYR A 122 -2.85 -13.17 -9.53
CA TYR A 122 -1.97 -12.08 -9.09
C TYR A 122 -1.04 -11.61 -10.20
N ALA A 123 -0.95 -10.29 -10.39
CA ALA A 123 0.05 -9.65 -11.22
C ALA A 123 0.69 -8.48 -10.48
N ARG A 124 2.03 -8.44 -10.41
CA ARG A 124 2.75 -7.35 -9.73
C ARG A 124 2.51 -6.00 -10.41
N GLU A 125 2.52 -6.01 -11.74
CA GLU A 125 2.12 -4.88 -12.58
C GLU A 125 0.84 -5.31 -13.30
N ALA A 126 -0.22 -4.50 -13.19
CA ALA A 126 -1.49 -4.82 -13.85
C ALA A 126 -1.26 -4.87 -15.37
N PRO A 127 -1.58 -5.97 -16.06
CA PRO A 127 -1.36 -6.06 -17.51
C PRO A 127 -2.25 -5.07 -18.27
N ASN A 128 -3.47 -4.88 -17.78
CA ASN A 128 -4.45 -3.92 -18.30
C ASN A 128 -4.92 -3.05 -17.13
N PRO A 129 -4.12 -2.04 -16.72
CA PRO A 129 -4.54 -1.16 -15.64
C PRO A 129 -5.79 -0.38 -16.08
N PRO A 130 -6.74 -0.15 -15.17
CA PRO A 130 -7.92 0.62 -15.51
C PRO A 130 -7.55 2.07 -15.80
N GLU A 131 -8.30 2.70 -16.69
CA GLU A 131 -8.12 4.12 -16.96
C GLU A 131 -8.33 4.93 -15.67
N PRO A 132 -7.42 5.84 -15.29
CA PRO A 132 -7.60 6.69 -14.10
C PRO A 132 -8.78 7.67 -14.24
N ALA A 133 -9.13 8.06 -15.46
CA ALA A 133 -10.08 9.14 -15.73
C ALA A 133 -11.49 8.88 -15.17
N PRO A 134 -12.09 7.68 -15.30
CA PRO A 134 -13.33 7.32 -14.60
C PRO A 134 -13.27 7.53 -13.07
N PHE A 135 -12.19 7.12 -12.41
CA PHE A 135 -12.05 7.29 -10.96
C PHE A 135 -11.95 8.77 -10.58
N HIS A 136 -11.20 9.55 -11.34
CA HIS A 136 -11.03 10.99 -11.09
C HIS A 136 -12.32 11.77 -11.32
N ARG A 137 -12.99 11.56 -12.46
CA ARG A 137 -14.26 12.25 -12.78
C ARG A 137 -15.35 11.98 -11.75
N ARG A 138 -15.32 10.81 -11.11
CA ARG A 138 -16.27 10.42 -10.06
C ARG A 138 -15.82 10.81 -8.65
N GLY A 139 -14.67 11.47 -8.51
CA GLY A 139 -14.13 11.89 -7.22
C GLY A 139 -13.67 10.72 -6.32
N LEU A 140 -13.41 9.54 -6.89
CA LEU A 140 -12.84 8.40 -6.15
C LEU A 140 -11.33 8.62 -5.88
N ILE A 141 -10.68 9.36 -6.76
CA ILE A 141 -9.30 9.82 -6.60
C ILE A 141 -9.25 11.34 -6.82
N THR A 142 -8.38 12.02 -6.09
CA THR A 142 -8.30 13.49 -6.12
C THR A 142 -7.56 14.03 -7.34
N ARG A 143 -6.56 13.29 -7.85
CA ARG A 143 -5.72 13.68 -9.00
C ARG A 143 -5.21 12.43 -9.73
N ALA A 144 -5.04 12.53 -11.05
CA ALA A 144 -4.78 11.38 -11.92
C ALA A 144 -3.68 11.62 -12.97
N ASN A 145 -2.59 12.31 -12.60
CA ASN A 145 -1.57 12.70 -13.58
C ASN A 145 -0.57 11.59 -13.90
N LEU A 146 0.01 10.95 -12.88
CA LEU A 146 0.98 9.86 -13.03
C LEU A 146 0.65 8.77 -12.01
N GLY A 147 -0.16 7.79 -12.45
CA GLY A 147 -0.55 6.65 -11.63
C GLY A 147 0.34 5.44 -11.90
N ARG A 148 0.79 4.78 -10.83
CA ARG A 148 1.29 3.41 -10.87
C ARG A 148 0.22 2.49 -10.32
N PHE A 149 -0.03 1.41 -11.04
CA PHE A 149 -0.96 0.36 -10.67
C PHE A 149 -0.18 -0.92 -10.43
N GLU A 150 -0.21 -1.41 -9.20
CA GLU A 150 0.60 -2.52 -8.76
C GLU A 150 -0.26 -3.50 -7.95
N ASP A 151 0.25 -4.72 -7.72
CA ASP A 151 -0.42 -5.75 -6.92
C ASP A 151 -1.88 -6.02 -7.35
N ALA A 152 -2.10 -6.23 -8.65
CA ALA A 152 -3.40 -6.58 -9.18
C ALA A 152 -3.81 -7.99 -8.72
N LEU A 153 -5.01 -8.08 -8.16
CA LEU A 153 -5.70 -9.29 -7.74
C LEU A 153 -7.02 -9.37 -8.51
N THR A 154 -7.13 -10.36 -9.39
CA THR A 154 -8.28 -10.52 -10.27
C THR A 154 -9.01 -11.83 -9.98
N LEU A 155 -10.33 -11.72 -9.82
CA LEU A 155 -11.27 -12.83 -9.72
C LEU A 155 -12.13 -12.88 -10.97
N HIS A 156 -12.29 -14.08 -11.54
CA HIS A 156 -13.27 -14.33 -12.59
C HIS A 156 -14.33 -15.28 -12.04
N THR A 157 -15.58 -14.83 -11.95
CA THR A 157 -16.67 -15.65 -11.44
C THR A 157 -18.00 -15.33 -12.13
N GLY A 158 -18.72 -16.36 -12.57
CA GLY A 158 -20.04 -16.18 -13.18
C GLY A 158 -20.08 -15.27 -14.42
N GLY A 159 -18.96 -15.15 -15.15
CA GLY A 159 -18.84 -14.25 -16.29
C GLY A 159 -18.56 -12.78 -15.95
N ALA A 160 -18.40 -12.46 -14.67
CA ALA A 160 -17.96 -11.14 -14.20
C ALA A 160 -16.49 -11.16 -13.79
N GLU A 161 -15.79 -10.07 -14.08
CA GLU A 161 -14.43 -9.82 -13.59
C GLU A 161 -14.46 -8.85 -12.41
N VAL A 162 -13.75 -9.19 -11.33
CA VAL A 162 -13.49 -8.30 -10.21
C VAL A 162 -11.99 -8.14 -10.03
N THR A 163 -11.49 -6.95 -10.28
CA THR A 163 -10.07 -6.61 -10.19
C THR A 163 -9.86 -5.57 -9.09
N MET A 164 -9.04 -5.93 -8.11
CA MET A 164 -8.51 -5.01 -7.11
C MET A 164 -7.03 -4.78 -7.34
N LEU A 165 -6.56 -3.58 -7.14
CA LEU A 165 -5.16 -3.22 -7.31
C LEU A 165 -4.75 -2.12 -6.33
N ARG A 166 -3.45 -2.02 -6.09
CA ARG A 166 -2.86 -0.88 -5.42
C ARG A 166 -2.62 0.22 -6.45
N ALA A 167 -3.07 1.43 -6.14
CA ALA A 167 -2.77 2.60 -6.95
C ALA A 167 -1.97 3.65 -6.16
N ASN A 168 -0.98 4.22 -6.83
CA ASN A 168 -0.15 5.30 -6.29
C ASN A 168 -0.07 6.41 -7.35
N PHE A 169 -0.64 7.58 -7.04
CA PHE A 169 -0.60 8.75 -7.90
C PHE A 169 0.36 9.78 -7.34
N ALA A 170 1.38 10.14 -8.11
CA ALA A 170 2.31 11.21 -7.78
C ALA A 170 1.88 12.55 -8.42
N ASN A 171 2.25 13.65 -7.77
CA ASN A 171 2.04 14.99 -8.33
C ASN A 171 3.12 15.36 -9.35
N ARG A 172 2.72 16.13 -10.37
CA ARG A 172 3.66 16.71 -11.33
C ARG A 172 4.53 17.75 -10.60
N GLY A 173 5.82 17.46 -10.43
CA GLY A 173 6.77 18.29 -9.67
C GLY A 173 7.20 17.72 -8.31
N ASN A 174 6.56 16.64 -7.84
CA ASN A 174 6.99 15.88 -6.67
C ASN A 174 6.80 14.38 -6.91
N GLU A 175 7.69 13.78 -7.69
CA GLU A 175 7.65 12.35 -8.02
C GLU A 175 7.97 11.45 -6.80
N THR A 176 8.50 12.04 -5.73
CA THR A 176 8.93 11.31 -4.54
C THR A 176 7.84 11.11 -3.50
N ALA A 177 6.76 11.90 -3.54
CA ALA A 177 5.63 11.77 -2.63
C ALA A 177 4.36 11.45 -3.41
N ALA A 178 3.73 10.33 -3.06
CA ALA A 178 2.40 9.99 -3.54
C ALA A 178 1.39 11.00 -2.97
N ASP A 179 0.66 11.67 -3.84
CA ASP A 179 -0.47 12.53 -3.48
C ASP A 179 -1.68 11.70 -3.06
N TRP A 180 -1.81 10.53 -3.69
CA TRP A 180 -2.84 9.56 -3.40
C TRP A 180 -2.21 8.16 -3.42
N ASN A 181 -2.46 7.39 -2.36
CA ASN A 181 -2.04 6.01 -2.23
C ASN A 181 -3.20 5.22 -1.61
N GLY A 182 -3.55 4.08 -2.19
CA GLY A 182 -4.72 3.33 -1.77
C GLY A 182 -5.00 2.10 -2.62
N LEU A 183 -6.16 1.50 -2.37
CA LEU A 183 -6.70 0.40 -3.16
C LEU A 183 -7.78 0.92 -4.08
N LEU A 184 -7.76 0.47 -5.33
CA LEU A 184 -8.86 0.61 -6.26
C LEU A 184 -9.40 -0.77 -6.57
N LEU A 185 -10.72 -0.89 -6.59
CA LEU A 185 -11.42 -2.08 -7.00
C LEU A 185 -12.40 -1.71 -8.11
N GLN A 186 -12.42 -2.52 -9.14
CA GLN A 186 -13.37 -2.46 -10.24
C GLN A 186 -14.04 -3.83 -10.34
N ALA A 187 -15.36 -3.85 -10.35
CA ALA A 187 -16.14 -5.06 -10.52
C ALA A 187 -17.15 -4.88 -11.65
N GLU A 188 -17.24 -5.87 -12.53
CA GLU A 188 -18.37 -6.02 -13.44
C GLU A 188 -19.54 -6.62 -12.68
N LEU A 189 -20.73 -6.06 -12.90
CA LEU A 189 -21.96 -6.46 -12.22
C LEU A 189 -22.82 -7.29 -13.16
N PRO A 190 -23.50 -8.33 -12.66
CA PRO A 190 -24.31 -9.23 -13.48
C PRO A 190 -25.51 -8.53 -14.12
N ALA A 191 -26.04 -7.50 -13.46
CA ALA A 191 -27.10 -6.64 -13.98
C ALA A 191 -26.69 -5.17 -13.81
N PRO A 192 -27.05 -4.29 -14.77
CA PRO A 192 -26.80 -2.87 -14.62
C PRO A 192 -27.61 -2.29 -13.47
N ALA A 193 -27.02 -1.38 -12.71
CA ALA A 193 -27.75 -0.60 -11.72
C ALA A 193 -28.79 0.30 -12.42
N PRO A 194 -29.99 0.44 -11.83
CA PRO A 194 -31.06 1.27 -12.40
C PRO A 194 -30.76 2.78 -12.32
N ALA A 195 -29.76 3.15 -11.54
CA ALA A 195 -29.41 4.50 -11.15
C ALA A 195 -27.91 4.56 -10.81
N THR A 196 -27.34 5.77 -10.80
CA THR A 196 -26.00 5.97 -10.27
C THR A 196 -26.06 5.97 -8.74
N ILE A 197 -25.20 5.18 -8.11
CA ILE A 197 -25.17 5.02 -6.64
C ILE A 197 -23.80 5.44 -6.13
N ARG A 198 -23.77 6.28 -5.09
CA ARG A 198 -22.59 6.70 -4.33
C ARG A 198 -22.65 6.16 -2.91
N ILE A 199 -21.53 5.65 -2.43
CA ILE A 199 -21.41 5.01 -1.12
C ILE A 199 -20.16 5.52 -0.42
N GLY A 200 -20.28 5.91 0.86
CA GLY A 200 -19.17 6.43 1.66
C GLY A 200 -18.82 7.89 1.33
N GLY A 201 -17.57 8.27 1.55
CA GLY A 201 -17.07 9.64 1.39
C GLY A 201 -17.65 10.65 2.39
N ASP A 202 -17.49 11.94 2.09
CA ASP A 202 -18.15 13.02 2.83
C ASP A 202 -19.55 13.33 2.28
N ASP A 203 -20.36 14.03 3.09
CA ASP A 203 -21.72 14.43 2.72
C ASP A 203 -21.75 15.32 1.46
N ALA A 204 -20.72 16.13 1.22
CA ALA A 204 -20.66 17.03 0.08
C ALA A 204 -20.47 16.24 -1.24
N TRP A 205 -19.58 15.25 -1.24
CA TRP A 205 -19.35 14.35 -2.36
C TRP A 205 -20.59 13.47 -2.61
N ARG A 206 -21.23 12.96 -1.57
CA ARG A 206 -22.44 12.16 -1.71
C ARG A 206 -23.60 12.93 -2.33
N ARG A 207 -23.81 14.19 -1.92
CA ARG A 207 -24.94 15.01 -2.39
C ARG A 207 -24.62 15.85 -3.63
N ALA A 208 -23.38 15.80 -4.12
CA ALA A 208 -23.02 16.44 -5.37
C ALA A 208 -23.89 15.88 -6.51
N ASP A 209 -24.15 16.72 -7.52
CA ASP A 209 -25.00 16.39 -8.66
C ASP A 209 -26.47 16.07 -8.31
N GLY A 210 -26.95 16.48 -7.13
CA GLY A 210 -28.35 16.34 -6.73
C GLY A 210 -28.74 14.95 -6.19
N PHE A 211 -27.76 14.10 -5.87
CA PHE A 211 -27.98 12.77 -5.32
C PHE A 211 -28.71 12.86 -3.97
N ALA A 212 -29.75 12.04 -3.82
CA ALA A 212 -30.55 11.97 -2.61
C ALA A 212 -30.09 10.79 -1.73
N PRO A 213 -30.11 10.93 -0.39
CA PRO A 213 -29.85 9.83 0.51
C PRO A 213 -30.81 8.66 0.28
N VAL A 214 -30.30 7.44 0.33
CA VAL A 214 -31.12 6.23 0.28
C VAL A 214 -31.58 5.91 1.70
N THR A 215 -32.78 6.37 2.06
CA THR A 215 -33.33 6.28 3.44
C THR A 215 -34.31 5.12 3.65
N VAL A 216 -34.56 4.29 2.64
CA VAL A 216 -35.77 3.46 2.59
C VAL A 216 -35.61 2.09 3.28
N THR A 217 -34.40 1.60 3.53
CA THR A 217 -34.19 0.31 4.22
C THR A 217 -33.85 0.51 5.71
N PRO A 218 -34.43 -0.29 6.64
CA PRO A 218 -33.97 -0.35 8.05
C PRO A 218 -32.49 -0.77 8.17
N ALA A 219 -31.98 -1.44 7.13
CA ALA A 219 -30.58 -1.81 6.92
C ALA A 219 -29.82 -0.81 6.00
N ALA A 220 -30.41 0.34 5.65
CA ALA A 220 -29.72 1.36 4.86
C ALA A 220 -28.50 1.81 5.66
N ALA A 221 -27.32 1.42 5.18
CA ALA A 221 -26.08 1.91 5.74
C ALA A 221 -26.14 3.45 5.67
N PRO A 222 -25.96 4.16 6.80
CA PRO A 222 -25.73 5.59 6.72
C PRO A 222 -24.55 5.77 5.74
N ASP A 223 -24.71 6.68 4.77
CA ASP A 223 -23.74 6.99 3.70
C ASP A 223 -23.99 6.38 2.30
N VAL A 224 -25.21 5.96 1.98
CA VAL A 224 -25.62 5.67 0.59
C VAL A 224 -26.43 6.84 0.02
N ALA A 225 -26.06 7.34 -1.15
CA ALA A 225 -26.81 8.33 -1.92
C ALA A 225 -26.94 7.89 -3.38
N ALA A 226 -28.06 8.16 -4.02
CA ALA A 226 -28.29 7.81 -5.42
C ALA A 226 -29.08 8.90 -6.15
N ASP A 227 -29.00 8.93 -7.48
CA ASP A 227 -29.83 9.79 -8.34
C ASP A 227 -31.31 9.32 -8.37
N ALA A 228 -31.57 8.01 -8.19
CA ALA A 228 -32.89 7.45 -7.93
C ALA A 228 -32.88 6.54 -6.66
N PRO A 229 -33.13 7.10 -5.46
CA PRO A 229 -32.89 6.39 -4.20
C PRO A 229 -33.80 5.19 -3.95
N GLN A 230 -35.07 5.23 -4.40
CA GLN A 230 -35.96 4.07 -4.25
C GLN A 230 -35.49 2.89 -5.13
N ALA A 231 -35.19 3.14 -6.41
CA ALA A 231 -34.71 2.11 -7.32
C ALA A 231 -33.35 1.53 -6.88
N ALA A 232 -32.47 2.38 -6.34
CA ALA A 232 -31.21 1.93 -5.75
C ALA A 232 -31.42 1.05 -4.51
N ALA A 233 -32.37 1.40 -3.64
CA ALA A 233 -32.67 0.61 -2.43
C ALA A 233 -33.18 -0.80 -2.76
N GLU A 234 -34.02 -0.93 -3.79
CA GLU A 234 -34.57 -2.22 -4.23
C GLU A 234 -33.51 -3.09 -4.94
N TRP A 235 -32.57 -2.46 -5.65
CA TRP A 235 -31.55 -3.16 -6.43
C TRP A 235 -30.32 -3.58 -5.61
N LEU A 236 -29.94 -2.81 -4.58
CA LEU A 236 -28.74 -3.09 -3.77
C LEU A 236 -28.93 -4.34 -2.89
N PRO A 237 -28.05 -5.35 -2.99
CA PRO A 237 -28.11 -6.50 -2.10
C PRO A 237 -27.78 -6.10 -0.65
N GLU A 238 -28.57 -6.58 0.32
CA GLU A 238 -28.33 -6.35 1.75
C GLU A 238 -26.93 -6.83 2.16
N ALA A 239 -26.53 -8.03 1.69
CA ALA A 239 -25.21 -8.58 1.93
C ALA A 239 -24.07 -7.66 1.44
N PHE A 240 -24.27 -6.91 0.35
CA PHE A 240 -23.27 -5.96 -0.12
C PHE A 240 -23.15 -4.77 0.85
N LEU A 241 -24.28 -4.23 1.32
CA LEU A 241 -24.30 -3.13 2.28
C LEU A 241 -23.67 -3.53 3.63
N GLU A 242 -23.92 -4.74 4.10
CA GLU A 242 -23.28 -5.29 5.29
C GLU A 242 -21.74 -5.33 5.14
N ARG A 243 -21.24 -5.81 3.98
CA ARG A 243 -19.80 -5.88 3.70
C ARG A 243 -19.15 -4.52 3.60
N VAL A 244 -19.81 -3.55 2.97
CA VAL A 244 -19.35 -2.16 2.95
C VAL A 244 -19.32 -1.60 4.38
N GLY A 245 -20.34 -1.89 5.20
CA GLY A 245 -20.39 -1.49 6.60
C GLY A 245 -19.26 -2.10 7.45
N ASP A 246 -18.97 -3.39 7.28
CA ASP A 246 -17.85 -4.09 7.90
C ASP A 246 -16.51 -3.47 7.50
N LEU A 247 -16.32 -3.24 6.20
CA LEU A 247 -15.13 -2.60 5.67
C LEU A 247 -14.97 -1.20 6.26
N ARG A 248 -16.04 -0.41 6.33
CA ARG A 248 -16.01 0.92 6.94
C ARG A 248 -15.64 0.85 8.42
N ARG A 249 -16.27 -0.02 9.23
CA ARG A 249 -15.92 -0.20 10.65
C ARG A 249 -14.45 -0.58 10.85
N ARG A 250 -13.89 -1.36 9.93
CA ARG A 250 -12.46 -1.72 9.93
C ARG A 250 -11.55 -0.54 9.61
N LEU A 251 -11.99 0.36 8.73
CA LEU A 251 -11.22 1.53 8.29
C LEU A 251 -11.40 2.73 9.23
N GLU A 252 -12.56 2.87 9.85
CA GLU A 252 -12.95 3.94 10.75
C GLU A 252 -13.31 3.31 12.11
N PRO A 253 -12.33 2.85 12.90
CA PRO A 253 -12.62 2.37 14.25
C PRO A 253 -13.30 3.51 15.01
N GLU A 254 -14.47 3.22 15.59
CA GLU A 254 -15.30 4.19 16.30
C GLU A 254 -14.43 5.03 17.23
N ASP A 255 -14.54 6.35 17.02
CA ASP A 255 -13.79 7.42 17.65
C ASP A 255 -13.51 7.12 19.14
N THR A 256 -12.31 6.62 19.45
CA THR A 256 -11.85 6.35 20.83
C THR A 256 -11.66 7.62 21.68
N GLY A 257 -12.34 8.71 21.35
CA GLY A 257 -12.31 9.97 22.09
C GLY A 257 -10.99 10.73 22.01
N THR A 258 -10.01 10.24 21.23
CA THR A 258 -8.74 10.92 21.04
C THR A 258 -8.72 11.61 19.68
N TRP A 259 -9.03 12.90 19.70
CA TRP A 259 -8.99 13.88 18.59
C TRP A 259 -7.60 14.06 17.94
N ARG A 260 -6.91 12.99 17.56
CA ARG A 260 -5.83 13.13 16.59
C ARG A 260 -6.47 13.32 15.23
N ALA A 261 -6.41 14.56 14.75
CA ALA A 261 -6.73 15.01 13.38
C ALA A 261 -5.76 14.38 12.35
N GLY A 262 -5.59 13.06 12.41
CA GLY A 262 -4.95 12.29 11.38
C GLY A 262 -5.88 12.19 10.18
N PRO A 263 -5.33 12.13 8.96
CA PRO A 263 -6.13 11.99 7.77
C PRO A 263 -6.89 10.66 7.82
N ARG A 264 -8.23 10.74 7.86
CA ARG A 264 -9.11 9.57 8.01
C ARG A 264 -8.96 8.64 6.80
N ARG A 265 -9.02 7.34 7.05
CA ARG A 265 -9.21 6.37 5.97
C ARG A 265 -10.53 6.68 5.30
N GLU A 266 -10.53 6.72 3.99
CA GLU A 266 -11.70 7.13 3.23
C GLU A 266 -12.10 6.04 2.26
N LEU A 267 -13.30 5.50 2.46
CA LEU A 267 -13.97 4.59 1.55
C LEU A 267 -14.92 5.41 0.67
N ARG A 268 -14.74 5.35 -0.65
CA ARG A 268 -15.72 5.85 -1.62
C ARG A 268 -16.03 4.75 -2.63
N ALA A 269 -17.28 4.56 -2.97
CA ALA A 269 -17.66 3.66 -4.05
C ALA A 269 -18.76 4.28 -4.93
N VAL A 270 -18.70 3.97 -6.22
CA VAL A 270 -19.66 4.41 -7.23
C VAL A 270 -20.09 3.20 -8.04
N ILE A 271 -21.40 3.03 -8.19
CA ILE A 271 -21.99 2.06 -9.11
C ILE A 271 -22.65 2.84 -10.25
N GLU A 272 -22.31 2.49 -11.48
CA GLU A 272 -22.85 3.09 -12.69
C GLU A 272 -22.97 2.04 -13.78
N GLY A 273 -24.18 1.82 -14.29
CA GLY A 273 -24.46 0.74 -15.23
C GLY A 273 -24.03 -0.61 -14.64
N SER A 274 -23.29 -1.41 -15.41
CA SER A 274 -22.78 -2.72 -14.98
C SER A 274 -21.42 -2.65 -14.29
N CYS A 275 -21.02 -1.50 -13.73
CA CYS A 275 -19.68 -1.31 -13.17
C CYS A 275 -19.74 -0.73 -11.75
N LEU A 276 -19.14 -1.45 -10.80
CA LEU A 276 -18.81 -0.95 -9.48
C LEU A 276 -17.35 -0.50 -9.47
N ARG A 277 -17.10 0.72 -8.97
CA ARG A 277 -15.76 1.24 -8.70
C ARG A 277 -15.67 1.63 -7.24
N LEU A 278 -14.66 1.14 -6.55
CA LEU A 278 -14.44 1.39 -5.13
C LEU A 278 -13.01 1.86 -4.93
N SER A 279 -12.83 2.85 -4.07
CA SER A 279 -11.54 3.39 -3.66
C SER A 279 -11.43 3.38 -2.15
N ILE A 280 -10.35 2.81 -1.65
CA ILE A 280 -9.98 2.84 -0.24
C ILE A 280 -8.69 3.65 -0.15
N ARG A 281 -8.76 4.83 0.44
CA ARG A 281 -7.58 5.65 0.69
C ARG A 281 -7.17 5.51 2.14
N ASP A 282 -5.93 5.09 2.37
CA ASP A 282 -5.28 5.25 3.66
C ASP A 282 -4.00 6.08 3.49
N PRO A 283 -4.02 7.35 3.91
CA PRO A 283 -2.83 8.20 3.86
C PRO A 283 -1.76 7.85 4.91
N ALA A 284 -2.11 7.10 5.97
CA ALA A 284 -1.20 6.77 7.07
C ALA A 284 -0.53 5.39 6.91
N GLU A 285 -1.19 4.42 6.28
CA GLU A 285 -0.64 3.07 6.08
C GLU A 285 -0.57 2.68 4.60
N PRO A 286 0.44 1.88 4.20
CA PRO A 286 0.51 1.36 2.85
C PRO A 286 -0.68 0.42 2.58
N PRO A 287 -1.35 0.56 1.41
CA PRO A 287 -2.37 -0.40 1.00
C PRO A 287 -1.79 -1.81 0.85
N LEU A 288 -2.53 -2.81 1.35
CA LEU A 288 -2.09 -4.20 1.56
C LEU A 288 -0.83 -4.23 2.46
N PRO A 289 -1.00 -4.29 3.79
CA PRO A 289 0.13 -4.27 4.70
C PRO A 289 0.99 -5.52 4.52
N MET A 290 2.31 -5.35 4.46
CA MET A 290 3.25 -6.45 4.34
C MET A 290 3.91 -6.73 5.68
N PRO A 291 4.05 -8.00 6.09
CA PRO A 291 4.76 -8.32 7.31
C PRO A 291 6.24 -7.94 7.15
N ASP A 292 6.78 -7.21 8.12
CA ASP A 292 8.22 -7.05 8.24
C ASP A 292 8.80 -8.42 8.62
N PRO A 293 9.63 -9.06 7.77
CA PRO A 293 10.18 -10.39 8.05
C PRO A 293 11.11 -10.40 9.27
N THR A 294 11.47 -9.24 9.82
CA THR A 294 12.27 -9.10 11.04
C THR A 294 11.46 -8.74 12.29
N ALA A 295 10.15 -8.53 12.15
CA ALA A 295 9.26 -8.31 13.28
C ALA A 295 9.09 -9.56 14.14
N ASP A 296 8.51 -9.39 15.33
CA ASP A 296 8.13 -10.52 16.17
C ASP A 296 7.02 -11.36 15.50
N PRO A 297 6.95 -12.67 15.80
CA PRO A 297 5.98 -13.57 15.18
C PRO A 297 4.51 -13.14 15.32
N THR A 298 4.12 -12.57 16.47
CA THR A 298 2.75 -12.12 16.74
C THR A 298 2.37 -10.96 15.83
N ARG A 299 3.29 -10.01 15.61
CA ARG A 299 3.10 -8.91 14.68
C ARG A 299 3.01 -9.39 13.23
N ILE A 300 3.83 -10.36 12.84
CA ILE A 300 3.77 -10.98 11.50
C ILE A 300 2.40 -11.62 11.28
N GLU A 301 1.92 -12.42 12.24
CA GLU A 301 0.61 -13.08 12.16
C GLU A 301 -0.53 -12.05 12.05
N SER A 302 -0.51 -10.99 12.88
CA SER A 302 -1.48 -9.90 12.81
C SER A 302 -1.53 -9.23 11.43
N VAL A 303 -0.38 -8.95 10.84
CA VAL A 303 -0.30 -8.35 9.50
C VAL A 303 -0.77 -9.33 8.42
N LEU A 304 -0.50 -10.63 8.56
CA LEU A 304 -1.00 -11.65 7.64
C LEU A 304 -2.53 -11.75 7.68
N HIS A 305 -3.16 -11.66 8.86
CA HIS A 305 -4.62 -11.57 8.98
C HIS A 305 -5.17 -10.36 8.21
N ALA A 306 -4.58 -9.18 8.43
CA ALA A 306 -5.00 -7.96 7.73
C ALA A 306 -4.82 -8.09 6.21
N LEU A 307 -3.68 -8.65 5.77
CA LEU A 307 -3.38 -8.87 4.37
C LEU A 307 -4.39 -9.82 3.70
N ILE A 308 -4.73 -10.94 4.33
CA ILE A 308 -5.72 -11.89 3.79
C ILE A 308 -7.10 -11.25 3.74
N ALA A 309 -7.49 -10.51 4.79
CA ALA A 309 -8.77 -9.83 4.86
C ALA A 309 -8.92 -8.68 3.86
N ASP A 310 -7.83 -8.00 3.48
CA ASP A 310 -7.83 -7.01 2.40
C ASP A 310 -7.81 -7.71 1.03
N ALA A 311 -6.99 -8.74 0.84
CA ALA A 311 -6.88 -9.50 -0.41
C ALA A 311 -8.16 -10.27 -0.75
N ALA A 312 -9.00 -10.62 0.24
CA ALA A 312 -10.27 -11.29 0.06
C ALA A 312 -11.40 -10.35 -0.44
N LEU A 313 -11.20 -9.03 -0.44
CA LEU A 313 -12.23 -8.06 -0.82
C LEU A 313 -12.88 -8.35 -2.20
N PRO A 314 -12.15 -8.74 -3.27
CA PRO A 314 -12.77 -9.13 -4.53
C PRO A 314 -13.77 -10.29 -4.41
N LEU A 315 -13.49 -11.28 -3.54
CA LEU A 315 -14.36 -12.42 -3.30
C LEU A 315 -15.64 -11.98 -2.59
N ASP A 316 -15.52 -11.13 -1.56
CA ASP A 316 -16.66 -10.64 -0.80
C ASP A 316 -17.61 -9.81 -1.67
N ILE A 317 -17.03 -8.94 -2.51
CA ILE A 317 -17.79 -8.13 -3.45
C ILE A 317 -18.51 -9.01 -4.48
N ALA A 318 -17.80 -9.98 -5.08
CA ALA A 318 -18.40 -10.87 -6.05
C ALA A 318 -19.49 -11.77 -5.43
N ALA A 319 -19.28 -12.28 -4.22
CA ALA A 319 -20.26 -13.08 -3.51
C ALA A 319 -21.54 -12.29 -3.20
N ALA A 320 -21.41 -11.01 -2.83
CA ALA A 320 -22.53 -10.15 -2.52
C ALA A 320 -23.46 -9.89 -3.72
N PHE A 321 -22.92 -9.80 -4.94
CA PHE A 321 -23.71 -9.64 -6.17
C PHE A 321 -24.11 -10.97 -6.84
N GLY A 322 -23.35 -12.04 -6.59
CA GLY A 322 -23.64 -13.37 -7.17
C GLY A 322 -24.88 -14.05 -6.56
N GLN A 323 -25.27 -13.68 -5.34
CA GLN A 323 -26.46 -14.25 -4.69
C GLN A 323 -27.79 -13.71 -5.24
N THR A 324 -27.78 -12.61 -5.98
CA THR A 324 -28.98 -11.90 -6.45
C THR A 324 -29.60 -12.51 -7.71
N THR A 325 -28.94 -13.48 -8.35
CA THR A 325 -29.38 -14.08 -9.64
C THR A 325 -30.06 -15.45 -9.50
N ARG A 326 -30.58 -15.80 -8.33
CA ARG A 326 -31.37 -17.03 -8.12
C ARG A 326 -32.87 -16.78 -8.09
#